data_AF-A0A0F9GWN1-F1
#
_entry.id   AF-A0A0F9GWN1-F1
#
_cell.length_a   1.000
_cell.length_b   1.000
_cell.length_c   1.000
_cell.angle_alpha   90.00
_cell.angle_beta   90.00
_cell.angle_gamma   90.00
#
_symmetry.space_group_name_H-M   'P 1'
#
loop_
_entity.id
_entity.type
_entity.pdbx_description
1 polymer ?
#
loop_
_entity_poly.entity_id
_entity_poly.type
_entity_poly.pdbx_seq_one_letter_code
_entity_poly.pdbx_strand_id
1 'polypeptide(L)'
;FIYQIDPITEFNAHCSNLEVWVENNYDTRILHRNLAFPLLKELTNAGDQLAKKVFKQEIINRVLSGYEPVMEYLHQEGYLKQLDQKDIIFIISEAKFKNNFIIIKFFLNNSYLTFLKPKLLNNLLNN
;
A
#
# COMPACT_ATOMS: atom_id res chain seq x y z
N PHE A 1 12.52 -30.94 -17.82
CA PHE A 1 11.20 -31.23 -18.41
C PHE A 1 10.32 -30.00 -18.22
N ILE A 2 9.90 -29.36 -19.31
CA ILE A 2 8.92 -28.26 -19.26
C ILE A 2 7.56 -28.92 -19.46
N TYR A 3 6.75 -28.97 -18.41
CA TYR A 3 5.35 -29.38 -18.53
C TYR A 3 4.61 -28.22 -19.21
N GLN A 4 4.19 -28.42 -20.45
CA GLN A 4 3.34 -27.47 -21.16
C GLN A 4 1.90 -27.77 -20.74
N ILE A 5 1.31 -26.86 -19.96
CA ILE A 5 -0.10 -26.90 -19.61
C ILE A 5 -0.88 -26.46 -20.86
N ASP A 6 -2.00 -27.11 -21.16
CA ASP A 6 -2.81 -26.70 -22.30
C ASP A 6 -3.50 -25.34 -22.01
N PRO A 7 -3.81 -24.54 -23.04
CA PRO A 7 -4.34 -23.19 -22.84
C PRO A 7 -5.64 -23.12 -22.03
N ILE A 8 -6.53 -24.13 -22.10
CA ILE A 8 -7.79 -24.09 -21.35
C ILE A 8 -7.54 -24.39 -19.87
N THR A 9 -6.64 -25.32 -19.56
CA THR A 9 -6.23 -25.59 -18.17
C THR A 9 -5.51 -24.39 -17.54
N GLU A 10 -4.62 -23.73 -18.28
CA GLU A 10 -3.95 -22.50 -17.81
C GLU A 10 -4.96 -21.38 -17.55
N PHE A 11 -5.88 -21.15 -18.49
CA PHE A 11 -6.94 -20.16 -18.34
C PHE A 11 -7.81 -20.43 -17.11
N ASN A 12 -8.26 -21.68 -16.93
CA ASN A 12 -9.07 -22.07 -15.79
C ASN A 12 -8.33 -21.85 -14.46
N ALA A 13 -7.03 -22.18 -14.40
CA ALA A 13 -6.22 -21.94 -13.21
C ALA A 13 -6.13 -20.44 -12.87
N HIS A 14 -5.99 -19.56 -13.87
CA HIS A 14 -6.02 -18.12 -13.66
C HIS A 14 -7.39 -17.63 -13.16
N CYS A 15 -8.49 -18.13 -13.71
CA CYS A 15 -9.84 -17.78 -13.27
C CYS A 15 -10.08 -18.21 -11.81
N SER A 16 -9.71 -19.43 -11.43
CA SER A 16 -9.85 -19.91 -10.05
C SER A 16 -9.01 -19.09 -9.06
N ASN A 17 -7.81 -18.66 -9.45
CA ASN A 17 -7.00 -17.78 -8.60
C ASN A 17 -7.68 -16.41 -8.37
N LEU A 18 -8.33 -15.85 -9.40
CA LEU A 18 -9.08 -14.60 -9.27
C LEU A 18 -10.34 -14.78 -8.42
N GLU A 19 -11.05 -15.89 -8.59
CA GLU A 19 -12.23 -16.25 -7.78
C GLU A 19 -11.86 -16.33 -6.30
N VAL A 20 -10.85 -17.12 -5.95
CA VAL A 20 -10.37 -17.25 -4.57
C VAL A 20 -9.90 -15.91 -4.00
N TRP A 21 -9.26 -15.06 -4.82
CA TRP A 21 -8.86 -13.73 -4.39
C TRP A 21 -10.05 -12.82 -4.03
N VAL A 22 -11.13 -12.85 -4.83
CA VAL A 22 -12.37 -12.12 -4.54
C VAL A 22 -13.06 -12.67 -3.29
N GLU A 23 -13.17 -13.99 -3.17
CA GLU A 23 -13.80 -14.67 -2.02
C GLU A 23 -13.08 -14.37 -0.70
N ASN A 24 -11.78 -14.10 -0.76
CA ASN A 24 -10.95 -13.74 0.38
C ASN A 24 -10.78 -12.22 0.55
N ASN A 25 -11.78 -11.43 0.11
CA ASN A 25 -11.81 -9.98 0.29
C ASN A 25 -10.56 -9.26 -0.23
N TYR A 26 -10.06 -9.71 -1.38
CA TYR A 26 -8.89 -9.16 -2.07
C TYR A 26 -7.56 -9.29 -1.31
N ASP A 27 -7.38 -10.33 -0.49
CA ASP A 27 -6.10 -10.61 0.17
C ASP A 27 -4.94 -10.67 -0.85
N THR A 28 -4.04 -9.68 -0.78
CA THR A 28 -2.94 -9.52 -1.75
C THR A 28 -1.86 -10.58 -1.67
N ARG A 29 -1.98 -11.53 -0.73
CA ARG A 29 -1.11 -12.71 -0.60
C ARG A 29 -1.54 -13.86 -1.51
N ILE A 30 -2.77 -13.84 -2.04
CA ILE A 30 -3.34 -14.91 -2.87
C ILE A 30 -2.88 -14.77 -4.33
N LEU A 31 -2.97 -13.56 -4.89
CA LEU A 31 -2.45 -13.28 -6.22
C LEU A 31 -0.99 -12.85 -6.14
N HIS A 32 -0.24 -13.13 -7.21
CA HIS A 32 1.10 -12.56 -7.34
C HIS A 32 1.03 -11.03 -7.28
N ARG A 33 1.96 -10.39 -6.56
CA ARG A 33 1.96 -8.94 -6.29
C ARG A 33 1.85 -8.05 -7.54
N ASN A 34 2.38 -8.52 -8.68
CA ASN A 34 2.33 -7.80 -9.96
C ASN A 34 0.91 -7.72 -10.54
N LEU A 35 -0.03 -8.51 -10.02
CA LEU A 35 -1.43 -8.52 -10.42
C LEU A 35 -2.33 -7.94 -9.31
N ALA A 36 -2.11 -8.35 -8.06
CA ALA A 36 -2.95 -7.94 -6.93
C ALA A 36 -3.05 -6.41 -6.77
N PHE A 37 -1.91 -5.72 -6.80
CA PHE A 37 -1.88 -4.27 -6.55
C PHE A 37 -2.48 -3.46 -7.70
N PRO A 38 -2.16 -3.72 -8.99
CA PRO A 38 -2.86 -3.08 -10.11
C PRO A 38 -4.37 -3.36 -10.14
N LEU A 39 -4.80 -4.60 -9.88
CA LEU A 39 -6.24 -4.91 -9.86
C LEU A 39 -6.99 -4.15 -8.74
N LEU A 40 -6.40 -4.06 -7.55
CA LEU A 40 -6.98 -3.26 -6.47
C LEU A 40 -7.14 -1.79 -6.86
N LYS A 41 -6.15 -1.23 -7.56
CA LYS A 41 -6.21 0.15 -8.06
C LYS A 41 -7.38 0.30 -9.04
N GLU A 42 -7.51 -0.60 -10.02
CA GLU A 42 -8.58 -0.52 -11.02
C GLU A 42 -9.98 -0.72 -10.40
N LEU A 43 -10.14 -1.64 -9.45
CA LEU A 43 -11.40 -1.81 -8.71
C LEU A 43 -11.73 -0.57 -7.86
N THR A 44 -10.71 0.04 -7.23
CA THR A 44 -10.88 1.30 -6.50
C THR A 44 -11.36 2.42 -7.42
N ASN A 45 -10.78 2.52 -8.62
CA ASN A 45 -11.19 3.51 -9.63
C ASN A 45 -12.62 3.24 -10.14
N ALA A 46 -13.01 1.96 -10.24
CA ALA A 46 -14.37 1.55 -10.58
C ALA A 46 -15.41 1.78 -9.46
N GLY A 47 -14.96 2.20 -8.26
CA GLY A 47 -15.83 2.58 -7.15
C GLY A 47 -16.10 1.46 -6.13
N ASP A 48 -15.41 0.32 -6.22
CA ASP A 48 -15.53 -0.76 -5.24
C ASP A 48 -15.03 -0.30 -3.87
N GLN A 49 -15.93 -0.30 -2.88
CA GLN A 49 -15.64 0.22 -1.54
C GLN A 49 -14.73 -0.70 -0.73
N LEU A 50 -14.79 -2.02 -0.96
CA LEU A 50 -13.93 -2.97 -0.29
C LEU A 50 -12.52 -2.86 -0.87
N ALA A 51 -12.38 -2.85 -2.20
CA ALA A 51 -11.10 -2.66 -2.86
C ALA A 51 -10.44 -1.34 -2.44
N LYS A 52 -11.20 -0.24 -2.34
CA LYS A 52 -10.70 1.05 -1.85
C LYS A 52 -10.07 0.95 -0.46
N LYS A 53 -10.72 0.23 0.47
CA LYS A 53 -10.20 0.02 1.83
C LYS A 53 -8.92 -0.83 1.81
N VAL A 54 -8.94 -1.94 1.08
CA VAL A 54 -7.81 -2.88 0.99
C VAL A 54 -6.61 -2.21 0.30
N PHE A 55 -6.85 -1.46 -0.78
CA PHE A 55 -5.82 -0.72 -1.51
C PHE A 55 -5.13 0.31 -0.63
N LYS A 56 -5.90 1.09 0.15
CA LYS A 56 -5.36 2.05 1.12
C LYS A 56 -4.50 1.35 2.18
N GLN A 57 -4.97 0.23 2.72
CA GLN A 57 -4.21 -0.55 3.70
C GLN A 57 -2.90 -1.08 3.10
N GLU A 58 -2.92 -1.50 1.84
CA GLU A 58 -1.72 -1.96 1.14
C GLU A 58 -0.68 -0.86 0.91
N ILE A 59 -1.13 0.37 0.68
CA ILE A 59 -0.25 1.55 0.60
C ILE A 59 0.41 1.78 1.96
N ILE A 60 -0.40 1.76 3.04
CA ILE A 60 0.10 1.91 4.42
C ILE A 60 1.14 0.82 4.74
N ASN A 61 0.84 -0.45 4.45
CA ASN A 61 1.74 -1.57 4.69
C ASN A 61 3.09 -1.42 3.96
N ARG A 62 3.05 -1.00 2.68
CA ARG A 62 4.26 -0.75 1.89
C ARG A 62 5.08 0.41 2.46
N VAL A 63 4.44 1.50 2.88
CA VAL A 63 5.13 2.61 3.53
C VAL A 63 5.78 2.17 4.84
N LEU A 64 5.06 1.41 5.66
CA LEU A 64 5.55 0.89 6.95
C LEU A 64 6.70 -0.12 6.82
N SER A 65 6.94 -0.67 5.62
CA SER A 65 8.15 -1.46 5.36
C SER A 65 9.43 -0.63 5.48
N GLY A 66 9.34 0.70 5.30
CA GLY A 66 10.48 1.62 5.32
C GLY A 66 11.44 1.48 4.15
N TYR A 67 11.12 0.66 3.13
CA TYR A 67 11.98 0.49 1.98
C TYR A 67 11.86 1.68 1.02
N GLU A 68 12.88 2.55 1.01
CA GLU A 68 12.86 3.84 0.30
C GLU A 68 12.45 3.77 -1.17
N PRO A 69 12.96 2.83 -2.00
CA PRO A 69 12.55 2.77 -3.41
C PRO A 69 11.06 2.52 -3.59
N VAL A 70 10.43 1.75 -2.69
CA VAL A 70 8.97 1.53 -2.72
C VAL A 70 8.22 2.78 -2.28
N MET A 71 8.68 3.48 -1.24
CA MET A 71 8.05 4.72 -0.80
C MET A 71 8.11 5.82 -1.86
N GLU A 72 9.26 5.95 -2.51
CA GLU A 72 9.48 6.91 -3.60
C GLU A 72 8.58 6.60 -4.79
N TYR A 73 8.50 5.32 -5.21
CA TYR A 73 7.54 4.88 -6.22
C TYR A 73 6.09 5.25 -5.84
N LEU A 74 5.69 5.01 -4.58
CA LEU A 74 4.35 5.35 -4.11
C LEU A 74 4.06 6.85 -4.15
N HIS A 75 5.06 7.68 -3.89
CA HIS A 75 4.96 9.14 -3.98
C HIS A 75 4.84 9.61 -5.43
N GLN A 76 5.76 9.19 -6.29
CA GLN A 76 5.84 9.60 -7.69
C GLN A 76 4.58 9.24 -8.48
N GLU A 77 4.05 8.04 -8.25
CA GLU A 77 2.81 7.58 -8.89
C GLU A 77 1.54 8.17 -8.24
N GLY A 78 1.70 8.99 -7.19
CA GLY A 78 0.58 9.67 -6.53
C GLY A 78 -0.29 8.78 -5.64
N TYR A 79 0.15 7.56 -5.31
CA TYR A 79 -0.62 6.65 -4.46
C TYR A 79 -0.80 7.20 -3.04
N LEU A 80 0.14 7.99 -2.53
CA LEU A 80 0.02 8.61 -1.20
C LEU A 80 -1.15 9.60 -1.09
N LYS A 81 -1.73 10.06 -2.22
CA LYS A 81 -2.93 10.91 -2.23
C LYS A 81 -4.19 10.17 -1.74
N GLN A 82 -4.14 8.83 -1.64
CA GLN A 82 -5.21 8.01 -1.07
C GLN A 82 -5.23 8.03 0.46
N LEU A 83 -4.17 8.55 1.10
CA LEU A 83 -4.03 8.60 2.55
C LEU A 83 -4.61 9.92 3.09
N ASP A 84 -5.41 9.81 4.15
CA ASP A 84 -5.89 10.98 4.89
C ASP A 84 -4.96 11.34 6.08
N GLN A 85 -5.29 12.41 6.79
CA GLN A 85 -4.50 12.85 7.95
C GLN A 85 -4.40 11.78 9.05
N LYS A 86 -5.44 10.97 9.26
CA LYS A 86 -5.44 9.91 10.27
C LYS A 86 -4.49 8.79 9.86
N ASP A 87 -4.48 8.43 8.58
CA ASP A 87 -3.56 7.43 8.03
C ASP A 87 -2.10 7.88 8.20
N ILE A 88 -1.81 9.15 7.90
CA ILE A 88 -0.47 9.73 8.06
C ILE A 88 -0.07 9.74 9.54
N ILE A 89 -0.95 10.17 10.45
CA ILE A 89 -0.68 10.15 11.89
C ILE A 89 -0.39 8.72 12.37
N PHE A 90 -1.16 7.73 11.91
CA PHE A 90 -0.93 6.33 12.22
C PHE A 90 0.45 5.86 11.75
N ILE A 91 0.80 6.11 10.49
CA ILE A 91 2.11 5.76 9.92
C ILE A 91 3.26 6.34 10.74
N ILE A 92 3.18 7.63 11.09
CA ILE A 92 4.22 8.30 11.86
C ILE A 92 4.31 7.75 13.29
N SER A 93 3.17 7.42 13.90
CA SER A 93 3.13 6.82 15.24
C SER A 93 3.78 5.44 15.24
N GLU A 94 3.45 4.60 14.26
CA GLU A 94 4.05 3.27 14.07
C GLU A 94 5.56 3.36 13.78
N ALA A 95 5.96 4.29 12.90
CA ALA A 95 7.36 4.51 12.58
C ALA A 95 8.15 4.92 13.84
N LYS A 96 7.59 5.83 14.65
CA LYS A 96 8.21 6.25 15.92
C LYS A 96 8.31 5.09 16.91
N PHE A 97 7.25 4.30 17.06
CA PHE A 97 7.25 3.13 17.94
C PHE A 97 8.34 2.11 17.54
N LYS A 98 8.58 1.94 16.24
CA LYS A 98 9.61 1.04 15.69
C LYS A 98 10.99 1.68 15.52
N ASN A 99 11.17 2.93 15.96
CA ASN A 99 12.39 3.73 15.72
C ASN A 99 12.81 3.82 14.23
N ASN A 100 11.85 3.79 13.31
CA ASN A 100 12.07 3.91 11.88
C ASN A 100 12.02 5.39 11.44
N PHE A 101 13.16 6.08 11.58
CA PHE A 101 13.28 7.50 11.23
C PHE A 101 13.25 7.76 9.72
N ILE A 102 13.47 6.75 8.88
CA ILE A 102 13.44 6.88 7.41
C ILE A 102 12.05 7.30 6.96
N ILE A 103 11.00 6.67 7.50
CA ILE A 103 9.61 7.02 7.20
C ILE A 103 9.31 8.46 7.63
N ILE A 104 9.71 8.83 8.86
CA ILE A 104 9.45 10.18 9.38
C ILE A 104 10.13 11.23 8.50
N LYS A 105 11.41 11.02 8.17
CA LYS A 105 12.19 11.90 7.28
C LYS A 105 11.55 12.00 5.89
N PHE A 106 11.07 10.89 5.34
CA PHE A 106 10.39 10.86 4.05
C PHE A 106 9.14 11.75 4.04
N PHE A 107 8.28 11.63 5.05
CA PHE A 107 7.05 12.44 5.15
C PHE A 107 7.34 13.92 5.41
N LEU A 108 8.39 14.23 6.16
CA LEU A 108 8.88 15.61 6.37
C LEU A 108 9.37 16.24 5.06
N ASN A 109 10.28 15.57 4.36
CA ASN A 109 10.91 16.07 3.13
C ASN A 109 9.88 16.30 2.02
N ASN A 110 8.83 15.48 1.97
CA ASN A 110 7.74 15.59 1.00
C ASN A 110 6.55 16.44 1.51
N SER A 111 6.73 17.20 2.59
CA SER A 111 5.74 18.16 3.12
C SER A 111 4.37 17.57 3.51
N TYR A 112 4.31 16.27 3.78
CA TYR A 112 3.06 15.59 4.18
C TYR A 112 2.62 15.93 5.61
N LEU A 113 3.48 16.52 6.43
CA LEU A 113 3.21 16.81 7.84
C LEU A 113 2.81 18.25 8.14
N THR A 114 2.56 19.05 7.10
CA THR A 114 2.21 20.49 7.21
C THR A 114 0.93 20.77 8.01
N PHE A 115 0.04 19.78 8.13
CA PHE A 115 -1.18 19.88 8.94
C PHE A 115 -0.94 19.69 10.46
N LEU A 116 0.24 19.24 10.87
CA LEU A 116 0.56 19.05 12.28
C LEU A 116 0.88 20.39 12.96
N LYS A 117 0.39 20.56 14.20
CA LYS A 117 0.74 21.72 15.02
C LYS A 117 2.26 21.76 15.27
N PRO A 118 2.90 22.95 15.32
CA PRO A 118 4.35 23.07 15.49
C PRO A 118 4.92 22.30 16.69
N LYS A 119 4.21 22.32 17.83
CA LYS A 119 4.62 21.56 19.04
C LYS A 119 4.67 20.04 18.78
N LEU A 120 3.72 19.51 18.02
CA LEU A 120 3.67 18.10 17.69
C LEU A 120 4.75 17.73 16.68
N LEU A 121 4.99 18.60 15.68
CA LEU A 121 6.06 18.44 14.71
C LEU A 121 7.45 18.43 15.38
N ASN A 122 7.70 19.33 16.32
CA ASN A 122 8.95 19.38 17.08
C ASN A 122 9.18 18.10 17.91
N ASN A 123 8.12 17.52 18.49
CA ASN A 123 8.20 16.24 19.20
C ASN A 123 8.50 15.04 18.29
N LEU A 124 8.31 15.18 16.98
CA LEU A 124 8.67 14.17 15.97
C LEU A 124 10.11 14.35 15.49
N LEU A 125 10.65 15.57 15.54
CA LEU A 125 11.98 15.93 15.03
C LEU A 125 13.12 15.77 16.05
N ASN A 126 12.82 15.89 17.35
CA ASN A 126 13.84 16.08 18.39
C ASN A 126 14.16 14.83 19.25
N ASN A 127 13.84 13.62 18.76
CA ASN A 127 14.17 12.35 19.44
C ASN A 127 14.98 11.43 18.54
#